data_AF-A0A4Q9DGF3-F1
#
_entry.id   AF-A0A4Q9DGF3-F1
#
_cell.length_a   1.000
_cell.length_b   1.000
_cell.length_c   1.000
_cell.angle_alpha   90.00
_cell.angle_beta   90.00
_cell.angle_gamma   90.00
#
_symmetry.space_group_name_H-M   'P 1'
#
loop_
_entity.id
_entity.type
_entity.pdbx_description
1 polymer ?
#
loop_
_entity_poly.entity_id
_entity_poly.type
_entity_poly.pdbx_seq_one_letter_code
_entity_poly.pdbx_strand_id
1 'polypeptide(L)'
;MKKPLRTLSVLIDPTSVKIEHDASSYLKIYDAPRAQSYPHEERGVWNDINVLQYIPMMDFQAKISMIFRSAIREVGYQLPLLGIYNVEISIESSRNINGRQLLLIMKSILDGINKLVVASDQFINSAAIGHSFKASTKRTAISQSPDLVTIELYEVGGGGNQKLIHSVRERFYCEPKVEPLFLDWGHSYFPLEYQYTDPIIDGLQKDGMQIAVGGPMQVQMSFQLSDMSKDIDNMAIFYYAILEGTGLRDDDVYSIRLKKTKSATEHTEIELL
;
A
#
# COMPACT_ATOMS: atom_id res chain seq x y z
N MET A 1 23.70 9.07 10.48
CA MET A 1 23.56 10.45 11.01
C MET A 1 22.44 11.11 10.23
N LYS A 2 21.41 11.66 10.90
CA LYS A 2 20.39 12.47 10.21
C LYS A 2 21.07 13.71 9.64
N LYS A 3 21.01 13.88 8.32
CA LYS A 3 21.50 15.09 7.64
C LYS A 3 20.59 16.28 8.03
N PRO A 4 21.07 17.53 7.92
CA PRO A 4 20.23 18.69 8.18
C PRO A 4 19.04 18.68 7.21
N LEU A 5 17.85 19.02 7.72
CA LEU A 5 16.66 19.16 6.91
C LEU A 5 16.83 20.31 5.92
N ARG A 6 16.46 20.04 4.67
CA ARG A 6 16.41 20.99 3.56
C ARG A 6 14.97 21.21 3.18
N THR A 7 14.69 22.39 2.64
CA THR A 7 13.38 22.76 2.14
C THR A 7 13.51 23.18 0.70
N LEU A 8 12.67 22.63 -0.16
CA LEU A 8 12.53 23.05 -1.56
C LEU A 8 11.07 23.35 -1.89
N SER A 9 10.86 24.16 -2.91
CA SER A 9 9.54 24.46 -3.48
C SER A 9 9.51 23.99 -4.93
N VAL A 10 8.63 23.04 -5.23
CA VAL A 10 8.43 22.50 -6.59
C VAL A 10 7.20 23.14 -7.19
N LEU A 11 7.31 23.64 -8.42
CA LEU A 11 6.16 24.09 -9.19
C LEU A 11 5.51 22.90 -9.90
N ILE A 12 4.25 22.64 -9.58
CA ILE A 12 3.38 21.64 -10.22
C ILE A 12 2.17 22.42 -10.75
N ASP A 13 2.22 22.81 -12.03
CA ASP A 13 1.33 23.81 -12.63
C ASP A 13 -0.15 23.65 -12.20
N PRO A 14 -0.80 24.67 -11.57
CA PRO A 14 -0.31 26.02 -11.24
C PRO A 14 0.16 26.20 -9.78
N THR A 15 0.32 25.13 -9.00
CA THR A 15 0.59 25.19 -7.56
C THR A 15 2.06 25.01 -7.22
N SER A 16 2.53 25.68 -6.16
CA SER A 16 3.86 25.43 -5.59
C SER A 16 3.71 24.51 -4.39
N VAL A 17 4.34 23.35 -4.43
CA VAL A 17 4.37 22.38 -3.34
C VAL A 17 5.67 22.54 -2.55
N LYS A 18 5.56 22.76 -1.24
CA LYS A 18 6.70 22.80 -0.33
C LYS A 18 7.08 21.38 0.07
N ILE A 19 8.37 21.08 0.08
CA ILE A 19 8.90 19.76 0.42
C ILE A 19 10.07 19.93 1.39
N GLU A 20 10.09 19.14 2.46
CA GLU A 20 11.20 19.04 3.40
C GLU A 20 11.84 17.65 3.30
N HIS A 21 13.17 17.56 3.29
CA HIS A 21 13.87 16.27 3.21
C HIS A 21 15.25 16.32 3.87
N ASP A 22 15.79 15.17 4.24
CA ASP A 22 17.17 15.04 4.73
C ASP A 22 18.16 14.58 3.65
N ALA A 23 17.68 14.45 2.40
CA ALA A 23 18.43 14.00 1.23
C ALA A 23 18.81 12.50 1.21
N SER A 24 18.33 11.66 2.12
CA SER A 24 18.60 10.21 2.06
C SER A 24 17.52 9.27 2.59
N SER A 25 16.76 9.68 3.59
CA SER A 25 15.91 8.78 4.39
C SER A 25 14.60 9.40 4.84
N TYR A 26 14.44 10.71 4.70
CA TYR A 26 13.27 11.44 5.16
C TYR A 26 12.74 12.35 4.07
N LEU A 27 11.43 12.34 3.87
CA LEU A 27 10.71 13.21 2.95
C LEU A 27 9.37 13.62 3.56
N LYS A 28 9.04 14.91 3.48
CA LYS A 28 7.74 15.46 3.87
C LYS A 28 7.23 16.41 2.81
N ILE A 29 6.06 16.09 2.26
CA ILE A 29 5.41 16.85 1.20
C ILE A 29 4.22 17.60 1.80
N TYR A 30 4.28 18.93 1.79
CA TYR A 30 3.25 19.83 2.31
C TYR A 30 2.19 20.09 1.24
N ASP A 31 1.41 19.05 0.94
CA ASP A 31 0.21 19.10 0.10
C ASP A 31 -0.80 18.07 0.63
N ALA A 32 -2.05 18.20 0.22
CA ALA A 32 -3.08 17.20 0.52
C ALA A 32 -2.66 15.83 -0.02
N PRO A 33 -2.57 14.76 0.80
CA PRO A 33 -2.16 13.44 0.34
C PRO A 33 -2.99 12.99 -0.86
N ARG A 34 -2.32 12.61 -1.94
CA ARG A 34 -2.94 12.15 -3.19
C ARG A 34 -3.02 10.64 -3.21
N ALA A 35 -4.06 10.13 -3.86
CA ALA A 35 -4.27 8.72 -4.09
C ALA A 35 -4.29 8.47 -5.60
N GLN A 36 -3.78 7.32 -6.03
CA GLN A 36 -3.91 6.88 -7.41
C GLN A 36 -5.40 6.83 -7.79
N SER A 37 -5.76 7.50 -8.89
CA SER A 37 -7.16 7.68 -9.26
C SER A 37 -7.61 6.54 -10.16
N TYR A 38 -8.03 5.44 -9.56
CA TYR A 38 -8.75 4.40 -10.28
C TYR A 38 -10.24 4.43 -9.94
N PRO A 39 -11.11 4.92 -10.83
CA PRO A 39 -12.54 4.71 -10.70
C PRO A 39 -12.86 3.23 -11.00
N HIS A 40 -12.81 2.39 -9.97
CA HIS A 40 -13.13 0.96 -10.07
C HIS A 40 -14.63 0.65 -9.83
N GLU A 41 -15.51 1.65 -9.92
CA GLU A 41 -16.91 1.46 -9.49
C GLU A 41 -17.72 0.63 -10.48
N GLU A 42 -17.31 0.52 -11.75
CA GLU A 42 -18.08 -0.20 -12.77
C GLU A 42 -17.38 -1.52 -13.18
N ARG A 43 -18.03 -2.63 -12.83
CA ARG A 43 -17.61 -3.96 -13.27
C ARG A 43 -17.70 -4.05 -14.79
N GLY A 44 -16.55 -4.27 -15.43
CA GLY A 44 -16.47 -4.72 -16.82
C GLY A 44 -16.57 -3.62 -17.86
N VAL A 45 -16.88 -2.37 -17.48
CA VAL A 45 -16.95 -1.24 -18.39
C VAL A 45 -16.35 0.00 -17.71
N TRP A 46 -15.38 0.65 -18.33
CA TRP A 46 -14.88 1.97 -17.92
C TRP A 46 -15.04 2.93 -19.09
N ASN A 47 -15.86 3.97 -18.95
CA ASN A 47 -16.17 4.88 -20.06
C ASN A 47 -16.56 4.12 -21.36
N ASP A 48 -17.47 3.15 -21.25
CA ASP A 48 -17.89 2.26 -22.35
C ASP A 48 -16.82 1.26 -22.89
N ILE A 49 -15.63 1.20 -22.28
CA ILE A 49 -14.55 0.28 -22.67
C ILE A 49 -14.59 -0.99 -21.82
N ASN A 50 -14.56 -2.16 -22.46
CA ASN A 50 -14.50 -3.42 -21.72
C ASN A 50 -13.14 -3.60 -21.03
N VAL A 51 -13.18 -3.96 -19.75
CA VAL A 51 -12.01 -4.08 -18.89
C VAL A 51 -11.85 -5.52 -18.40
N LEU A 52 -10.68 -6.13 -18.65
CA LEU A 52 -10.36 -7.47 -18.16
C LEU A 52 -9.61 -7.41 -16.83
N GLN A 53 -10.12 -8.15 -15.84
CA GLN A 53 -9.48 -8.32 -14.54
C GLN A 53 -8.59 -9.57 -14.54
N TYR A 54 -7.47 -9.51 -13.83
CA TYR A 54 -6.55 -10.64 -13.70
C TYR A 54 -7.14 -11.72 -12.77
N ILE A 55 -7.43 -12.91 -13.32
CA ILE A 55 -8.14 -13.99 -12.61
C ILE A 55 -7.42 -14.45 -11.34
N PRO A 56 -6.10 -14.74 -11.33
CA PRO A 56 -5.42 -15.20 -10.12
C PRO A 56 -5.49 -14.18 -8.97
N MET A 57 -5.43 -12.88 -9.26
CA MET A 57 -5.64 -11.83 -8.27
C MET A 57 -7.06 -11.86 -7.72
N MET A 58 -8.09 -11.99 -8.57
CA MET A 58 -9.48 -12.08 -8.11
C MET A 58 -9.72 -13.31 -7.22
N ASP A 59 -9.16 -14.46 -7.59
CA ASP A 59 -9.25 -15.69 -6.79
C ASP A 59 -8.54 -15.55 -5.45
N PHE A 60 -7.37 -14.89 -5.44
CA PHE A 60 -6.64 -14.57 -4.21
C PHE A 60 -7.47 -13.68 -3.28
N GLN A 61 -8.01 -12.58 -3.80
CA GLN A 61 -8.89 -11.66 -3.06
C GLN A 61 -10.13 -12.37 -2.49
N ALA A 62 -10.79 -13.20 -3.31
CA ALA A 62 -11.95 -13.98 -2.90
C ALA A 62 -11.60 -14.97 -1.78
N LYS A 63 -10.44 -15.64 -1.86
CA LYS A 63 -9.95 -16.55 -0.82
C LYS A 63 -9.71 -15.84 0.51
N ILE A 64 -9.04 -14.68 0.49
CA ILE A 64 -8.86 -13.84 1.69
C ILE A 64 -10.22 -13.50 2.31
N SER A 65 -11.16 -13.02 1.48
CA SER A 65 -12.50 -12.66 1.94
C SER A 65 -13.21 -13.85 2.61
N MET A 66 -13.12 -15.04 2.02
CA MET A 66 -13.80 -16.24 2.50
C MET A 66 -13.27 -16.68 3.86
N ILE A 67 -11.95 -16.71 4.03
CA ILE A 67 -11.32 -17.16 5.28
C ILE A 67 -11.70 -16.23 6.43
N PHE A 68 -11.58 -14.91 6.23
CA PHE A 68 -11.99 -13.94 7.25
C PHE A 68 -13.49 -14.01 7.55
N ARG A 69 -14.34 -14.11 6.50
CA ARG A 69 -15.79 -14.16 6.68
C ARG A 69 -16.23 -15.39 7.47
N SER A 70 -15.66 -16.56 7.19
CA SER A 70 -15.98 -17.78 7.94
C SER A 70 -15.64 -17.60 9.41
N ALA A 71 -14.38 -17.24 9.69
CA ALA A 71 -13.88 -17.19 11.05
C ALA A 71 -14.54 -16.08 11.89
N ILE A 72 -14.79 -14.90 11.32
CA ILE A 72 -15.45 -13.80 12.05
C ILE A 72 -16.92 -14.14 12.36
N ARG A 73 -17.62 -14.82 11.44
CA ARG A 73 -18.99 -15.29 11.69
C ARG A 73 -19.05 -16.37 12.76
N GLU A 74 -18.07 -17.28 12.80
CA GLU A 74 -17.96 -18.30 13.85
C GLU A 74 -17.80 -17.69 15.25
N VAL A 75 -17.13 -16.53 15.35
CA VAL A 75 -16.99 -15.76 16.61
C VAL A 75 -18.25 -14.92 16.92
N GLY A 76 -19.27 -14.95 16.05
CA GLY A 76 -20.58 -14.34 16.30
C GLY A 76 -20.71 -12.87 15.85
N TYR A 77 -19.75 -12.34 15.10
CA TYR A 77 -19.85 -10.98 14.56
C TYR A 77 -20.74 -10.94 13.31
N GLN A 78 -21.51 -9.86 13.19
CA GLN A 78 -22.21 -9.52 11.96
C GLN A 78 -21.24 -8.89 10.96
N LEU A 79 -21.36 -9.28 9.69
CA LEU A 79 -20.54 -8.75 8.59
C LEU A 79 -21.40 -7.91 7.63
N PRO A 80 -20.83 -6.86 7.00
CA PRO A 80 -19.47 -6.37 7.20
C PRO A 80 -19.29 -5.67 8.56
N LEU A 81 -18.07 -5.70 9.10
CA LEU A 81 -17.71 -5.05 10.36
C LEU A 81 -17.78 -3.52 10.22
N LEU A 82 -18.29 -2.85 11.25
CA LEU A 82 -18.38 -1.39 11.37
C LEU A 82 -17.40 -0.90 12.43
N GLY A 83 -16.55 0.07 12.08
CA GLY A 83 -15.52 0.56 12.99
C GLY A 83 -14.30 1.08 12.24
N ILE A 84 -13.22 1.34 12.97
CA ILE A 84 -11.91 1.74 12.44
C ILE A 84 -10.94 0.59 12.67
N TYR A 85 -10.15 0.25 11.65
CA TYR A 85 -9.34 -0.96 11.67
C TYR A 85 -7.86 -0.71 11.39
N ASN A 86 -7.02 -1.58 11.92
CA ASN A 86 -5.63 -1.75 11.51
C ASN A 86 -5.43 -3.15 10.96
N VAL A 87 -4.58 -3.26 9.94
CA VAL A 87 -4.27 -4.54 9.29
C VAL A 87 -2.76 -4.78 9.36
N GLU A 88 -2.36 -5.91 9.93
CA GLU A 88 -0.95 -6.34 9.93
C GLU A 88 -0.80 -7.60 9.08
N ILE A 89 0.16 -7.59 8.16
CA ILE A 89 0.42 -8.67 7.21
C ILE A 89 1.88 -9.10 7.36
N SER A 90 2.10 -10.40 7.55
CA SER A 90 3.44 -10.99 7.57
C SER A 90 3.51 -12.10 6.53
N ILE A 91 4.50 -12.04 5.65
CA ILE A 91 4.77 -13.04 4.63
C ILE A 91 6.09 -13.73 4.95
N GLU A 92 6.04 -15.05 5.16
CA GLU A 92 7.22 -15.90 5.19
C GLU A 92 7.30 -16.64 3.85
N SER A 93 8.31 -16.38 3.03
CA SER A 93 8.43 -16.99 1.70
C SER A 93 9.87 -17.42 1.40
N SER A 94 10.02 -18.44 0.56
CA SER A 94 11.29 -18.77 -0.08
C SER A 94 11.49 -18.03 -1.41
N ARG A 95 10.50 -17.24 -1.86
CA ARG A 95 10.59 -16.39 -3.05
C ARG A 95 11.18 -15.05 -2.63
N ASN A 96 11.89 -14.40 -3.56
CA ASN A 96 12.20 -13.00 -3.36
C ASN A 96 10.93 -12.19 -3.67
N ILE A 97 10.46 -11.40 -2.69
CA ILE A 97 9.35 -10.47 -2.83
C ILE A 97 9.91 -9.10 -2.55
N ASN A 98 9.86 -8.23 -3.55
CA ASN A 98 10.44 -6.89 -3.48
C ASN A 98 9.42 -5.86 -2.96
N GLY A 99 9.87 -4.63 -2.67
CA GLY A 99 9.06 -3.57 -2.09
C GLY A 99 7.77 -3.24 -2.85
N ARG A 100 7.87 -3.04 -4.17
CA ARG A 100 6.69 -2.81 -5.03
C ARG A 100 5.70 -3.99 -4.98
N GLN A 101 6.19 -5.23 -5.03
CA GLN A 101 5.33 -6.41 -4.90
C GLN A 101 4.66 -6.46 -3.52
N LEU A 102 5.36 -6.14 -2.44
CA LEU A 102 4.75 -6.07 -1.10
C LEU A 102 3.60 -5.07 -1.05
N LEU A 103 3.79 -3.89 -1.61
CA LEU A 103 2.75 -2.86 -1.67
C LEU A 103 1.52 -3.34 -2.46
N LEU A 104 1.74 -3.97 -3.61
CA LEU A 104 0.65 -4.49 -4.44
C LEU A 104 -0.04 -5.72 -3.82
N ILE A 105 0.69 -6.57 -3.08
CA ILE A 105 0.10 -7.67 -2.31
C ILE A 105 -0.75 -7.12 -1.16
N MET A 106 -0.27 -6.09 -0.46
CA MET A 106 -1.06 -5.39 0.57
C MET A 106 -2.38 -4.88 -0.04
N LYS A 107 -2.31 -4.18 -1.17
CA LYS A 107 -3.50 -3.73 -1.90
C LYS A 107 -4.46 -4.87 -2.22
N SER A 108 -3.98 -5.99 -2.77
CA SER A 108 -4.84 -7.17 -3.00
C SER A 108 -5.50 -7.69 -1.72
N ILE A 109 -4.78 -7.73 -0.60
CA ILE A 109 -5.37 -8.17 0.68
C ILE A 109 -6.43 -7.18 1.17
N LEU A 110 -6.18 -5.86 1.08
CA LEU A 110 -7.13 -4.83 1.47
C LEU A 110 -8.41 -4.88 0.60
N ASP A 111 -8.26 -5.02 -0.72
CA ASP A 111 -9.37 -5.23 -1.65
C ASP A 111 -10.20 -6.47 -1.27
N GLY A 112 -9.53 -7.56 -0.87
CA GLY A 112 -10.18 -8.81 -0.48
C GLY A 112 -11.02 -8.70 0.80
N ILE A 113 -10.65 -7.81 1.72
CA ILE A 113 -11.44 -7.56 2.95
C ILE A 113 -12.46 -6.43 2.76
N ASN A 114 -12.27 -5.54 1.78
CA ASN A 114 -13.15 -4.41 1.51
C ASN A 114 -14.59 -4.88 1.16
N LYS A 115 -15.59 -4.18 1.71
CA LYS A 115 -17.05 -4.41 1.56
C LYS A 115 -17.57 -5.79 1.99
N LEU A 116 -16.68 -6.77 2.22
CA LEU A 116 -17.02 -8.17 2.53
C LEU A 116 -16.72 -8.52 3.99
N VAL A 117 -15.62 -8.00 4.53
CA VAL A 117 -15.18 -8.21 5.91
C VAL A 117 -15.32 -6.91 6.70
N VAL A 118 -14.79 -5.81 6.17
CA VAL A 118 -15.01 -4.45 6.68
C VAL A 118 -15.99 -3.71 5.77
N ALA A 119 -16.72 -2.73 6.29
CA ALA A 119 -17.73 -2.03 5.50
C ALA A 119 -17.14 -1.20 4.35
N SER A 120 -15.96 -0.62 4.58
CA SER A 120 -15.18 0.13 3.60
C SER A 120 -13.71 0.11 4.02
N ASP A 121 -12.80 -0.08 3.08
CA ASP A 121 -11.36 0.05 3.26
C ASP A 121 -10.92 1.48 3.62
N GLN A 122 -11.76 2.48 3.36
CA GLN A 122 -11.59 3.84 3.87
C GLN A 122 -11.46 3.88 5.41
N PHE A 123 -12.07 2.93 6.12
CA PHE A 123 -11.99 2.83 7.58
C PHE A 123 -10.71 2.14 8.09
N ILE A 124 -9.83 1.70 7.21
CA ILE A 124 -8.53 1.16 7.57
C ILE A 124 -7.59 2.32 7.85
N ASN A 125 -7.24 2.52 9.12
CA ASN A 125 -6.43 3.64 9.57
C ASN A 125 -4.93 3.36 9.49
N SER A 126 -4.51 2.10 9.60
CA SER A 126 -3.13 1.70 9.32
C SER A 126 -3.05 0.32 8.70
N ALA A 127 -2.04 0.12 7.87
CA ALA A 127 -1.74 -1.15 7.24
C ALA A 127 -0.23 -1.37 7.26
N ALA A 128 0.21 -2.56 7.65
CA ALA A 128 1.62 -2.94 7.63
C ALA A 128 1.80 -4.26 6.90
N ILE A 129 2.84 -4.36 6.10
CA ILE A 129 3.28 -5.62 5.49
C ILE A 129 4.78 -5.82 5.73
N GLY A 130 5.17 -7.04 6.07
CA GLY A 130 6.56 -7.44 6.20
C GLY A 130 6.82 -8.75 5.47
N HIS A 131 8.01 -8.86 4.88
CA HIS A 131 8.50 -10.08 4.26
C HIS A 131 9.74 -10.61 4.99
N SER A 132 9.73 -11.91 5.26
CA SER A 132 10.89 -12.64 5.77
C SER A 132 11.26 -13.74 4.79
N PHE A 133 12.47 -13.65 4.25
CA PHE A 133 13.02 -14.69 3.39
C PHE A 133 13.37 -15.92 4.23
N LYS A 134 12.74 -17.05 3.94
CA LYS A 134 13.08 -18.35 4.52
C LYS A 134 13.66 -19.24 3.44
N ALA A 135 14.98 -19.37 3.44
CA ALA A 135 15.68 -20.36 2.62
C ALA A 135 15.08 -21.74 2.90
N SER A 136 14.42 -22.33 1.91
CA SER A 136 13.78 -23.63 2.10
C SER A 136 14.83 -24.73 2.19
N THR A 137 15.08 -25.24 3.39
CA THR A 137 15.98 -26.38 3.61
C THR A 137 15.30 -27.73 3.35
N LYS A 138 13.98 -27.74 3.16
CA LYS A 138 13.17 -28.95 2.90
C LYS A 138 12.41 -28.79 1.58
N ARG A 139 12.32 -29.85 0.78
CA ARG A 139 11.41 -29.88 -0.38
C ARG A 139 9.98 -29.61 0.11
N THR A 140 9.45 -28.42 -0.15
CA THR A 140 8.03 -28.15 -0.04
C THR A 140 7.31 -29.13 -0.96
N ALA A 141 6.25 -29.80 -0.48
CA ALA A 141 5.45 -30.63 -1.37
C ALA A 141 4.95 -29.77 -2.53
N ILE A 142 5.01 -30.29 -3.77
CA ILE A 142 4.65 -29.56 -4.99
C ILE A 142 3.24 -28.94 -4.90
N SER A 143 2.36 -29.52 -4.08
CA SER A 143 0.99 -29.08 -3.84
C SER A 143 0.82 -27.93 -2.83
N GLN A 144 1.87 -27.47 -2.16
CA GLN A 144 1.77 -26.42 -1.14
C GLN A 144 2.46 -25.13 -1.57
N SER A 145 1.80 -24.00 -1.34
CA SER A 145 2.39 -22.68 -1.59
C SER A 145 3.68 -22.50 -0.78
N PRO A 146 4.73 -21.90 -1.38
CA PRO A 146 5.93 -21.52 -0.65
C PRO A 146 5.65 -20.42 0.38
N ASP A 147 4.59 -19.63 0.21
CA ASP A 147 4.29 -18.51 1.09
C ASP A 147 3.38 -18.95 2.25
N LEU A 148 3.79 -18.60 3.46
CA LEU A 148 2.96 -18.63 4.65
C LEU A 148 2.61 -17.20 5.02
N VAL A 149 1.33 -16.87 4.98
CA VAL A 149 0.84 -15.52 5.20
C VAL A 149 0.07 -15.47 6.49
N THR A 150 0.42 -14.50 7.33
CA THR A 150 -0.35 -14.14 8.52
C THR A 150 -1.00 -12.78 8.28
N ILE A 151 -2.31 -12.68 8.48
CA ILE A 151 -3.07 -11.43 8.33
C ILE A 151 -3.86 -11.23 9.62
N GLU A 152 -3.65 -10.11 10.27
CA GLU A 152 -4.26 -9.78 11.56
C GLU A 152 -5.08 -8.51 11.42
N LEU A 153 -6.35 -8.59 11.82
CA LEU A 153 -7.29 -7.49 11.78
C LEU A 153 -7.58 -7.02 13.19
N TYR A 154 -7.25 -5.77 13.48
CA TYR A 154 -7.49 -5.14 14.77
C TYR A 154 -8.55 -4.05 14.66
N GLU A 155 -9.48 -4.02 15.60
CA GLU A 155 -10.38 -2.89 15.81
C GLU A 155 -9.70 -1.85 16.70
N VAL A 156 -9.78 -0.59 16.31
CA VAL A 156 -9.22 0.55 17.06
C VAL A 156 -10.30 1.15 17.95
N GLY A 157 -10.14 1.00 19.25
CA GLY A 157 -11.03 1.56 20.27
C GLY A 157 -10.65 2.98 20.70
N GLY A 158 -11.45 3.54 21.61
CA GLY A 158 -11.17 4.83 22.24
C GLY A 158 -9.82 4.83 22.99
N GLY A 159 -9.05 5.90 22.85
CA GLY A 159 -7.73 6.04 23.48
C GLY A 159 -6.57 5.31 22.78
N GLY A 160 -6.79 4.75 21.58
CA GLY A 160 -5.75 4.09 20.80
C GLY A 160 -5.53 2.61 21.15
N ASN A 161 -6.35 2.05 22.03
CA ASN A 161 -6.33 0.61 22.33
C ASN A 161 -6.73 -0.20 21.09
N GLN A 162 -6.01 -1.28 20.83
CA GLN A 162 -6.29 -2.18 19.72
C GLN A 162 -6.82 -3.50 20.26
N LYS A 163 -7.90 -4.01 19.66
CA LYS A 163 -8.46 -5.33 19.94
C LYS A 163 -8.32 -6.20 18.70
N LEU A 164 -7.62 -7.33 18.83
CA LEU A 164 -7.58 -8.32 17.75
C LEU A 164 -8.99 -8.87 17.52
N ILE A 165 -9.51 -8.69 16.32
CA ILE A 165 -10.77 -9.29 15.88
C ILE A 165 -10.51 -10.70 15.39
N HIS A 166 -9.52 -10.85 14.51
CA HIS A 166 -9.16 -12.16 13.97
C HIS A 166 -7.74 -12.17 13.39
N SER A 167 -7.12 -13.34 13.40
CA SER A 167 -5.81 -13.61 12.81
C SER A 167 -5.91 -14.85 11.92
N VAL A 168 -5.56 -14.70 10.65
CA VAL A 168 -5.50 -15.78 9.66
C VAL A 168 -4.05 -16.14 9.46
N ARG A 169 -3.69 -17.42 9.58
CA ARG A 169 -2.35 -17.92 9.26
C ARG A 169 -2.44 -19.10 8.32
N GLU A 170 -2.20 -18.87 7.03
CA GLU A 170 -2.52 -19.83 5.98
C GLU A 170 -1.48 -19.87 4.86
N ARG A 171 -1.46 -21.00 4.14
CA ARG A 171 -0.61 -21.16 2.95
C ARG A 171 -1.40 -20.86 1.68
N PHE A 172 -1.00 -19.80 0.98
CA PHE A 172 -1.49 -19.45 -0.35
C PHE A 172 -0.41 -18.69 -1.10
N TYR A 173 -0.47 -18.70 -2.42
CA TYR A 173 0.46 -17.93 -3.22
C TYR A 173 0.03 -16.46 -3.17
N CYS A 174 0.92 -15.58 -2.71
CA CYS A 174 0.64 -14.14 -2.66
C CYS A 174 0.59 -13.58 -4.08
N GLU A 175 -0.59 -13.09 -4.49
CA GLU A 175 -0.81 -12.44 -5.78
C GLU A 175 -0.86 -10.91 -5.63
N PRO A 176 0.05 -10.16 -6.27
CA PRO A 176 0.00 -8.70 -6.26
C PRO A 176 -1.22 -8.19 -7.03
N LYS A 177 -1.67 -6.98 -6.70
CA LYS A 177 -2.66 -6.26 -7.51
C LYS A 177 -2.08 -6.01 -8.90
N VAL A 178 -2.83 -6.39 -9.92
CA VAL A 178 -2.48 -6.15 -11.32
C VAL A 178 -3.45 -5.12 -11.88
N GLU A 179 -2.93 -4.15 -12.62
CA GLU A 179 -3.75 -3.20 -13.36
C GLU A 179 -4.61 -3.94 -14.40
N PRO A 180 -5.86 -3.54 -14.56
CA PRO A 180 -6.72 -4.22 -15.50
C PRO A 180 -6.31 -3.92 -16.95
N LEU A 181 -6.58 -4.87 -17.84
CA LEU A 181 -6.28 -4.71 -19.27
C LEU A 181 -7.49 -4.10 -19.98
N PHE A 182 -7.27 -2.96 -20.63
CA PHE A 182 -8.24 -2.35 -21.53
C PHE A 182 -8.27 -3.12 -22.85
N LEU A 183 -9.47 -3.44 -23.35
CA LEU A 183 -9.64 -4.21 -24.57
C LEU A 183 -9.60 -3.36 -25.86
N ASP A 184 -9.54 -2.04 -25.75
CA ASP A 184 -9.23 -1.19 -26.89
C ASP A 184 -7.71 -0.93 -26.97
N TRP A 185 -7.20 -0.90 -28.20
CA TRP A 185 -5.78 -0.76 -28.50
C TRP A 185 -5.34 0.72 -28.62
N GLY A 186 -6.25 1.67 -28.34
CA GLY A 186 -6.06 3.10 -28.62
C GLY A 186 -5.91 3.98 -27.39
N HIS A 187 -6.38 3.52 -26.23
CA HIS A 187 -6.33 4.23 -24.98
C HIS A 187 -5.15 3.71 -24.13
N SER A 188 -3.97 4.21 -24.45
CA SER A 188 -2.87 4.19 -23.49
C SER A 188 -3.27 5.11 -22.33
N TYR A 189 -3.67 4.53 -21.19
CA TYR A 189 -3.81 5.28 -19.96
C TYR A 189 -2.42 5.83 -19.61
N PHE A 190 -2.20 7.13 -19.86
CA PHE A 190 -1.10 7.83 -19.25
C PHE A 190 -1.58 8.21 -17.84
N PRO A 191 -0.99 7.64 -16.78
CA PRO A 191 -1.33 8.03 -15.42
C PRO A 191 -1.11 9.54 -15.27
N LEU A 192 -2.17 10.31 -15.00
CA LEU A 192 -2.08 11.74 -14.70
C LEU A 192 -1.18 11.99 -13.48
N GLU A 193 -0.93 10.95 -12.69
CA GLU A 193 -0.01 10.88 -11.58
C GLU A 193 1.43 11.31 -11.93
N TYR A 194 1.91 11.07 -13.17
CA TYR A 194 3.25 11.49 -13.59
C TYR A 194 3.39 13.02 -13.66
N GLN A 195 2.32 13.74 -14.00
CA GLN A 195 2.33 15.21 -14.04
C GLN A 195 2.60 15.83 -12.66
N TYR A 196 2.28 15.09 -11.59
CA TYR A 196 2.54 15.53 -10.22
C TYR A 196 3.87 14.98 -9.67
N THR A 197 4.16 13.71 -9.93
CA THR A 197 5.31 13.02 -9.33
C THR A 197 6.64 13.38 -9.99
N ASP A 198 6.68 13.55 -11.32
CA ASP A 198 7.93 13.85 -12.05
C ASP A 198 8.58 15.18 -11.61
N PRO A 199 7.85 16.31 -11.49
CA PRO A 199 8.45 17.55 -11.01
C PRO A 199 9.02 17.42 -9.59
N ILE A 200 8.38 16.62 -8.73
CA ILE A 200 8.84 16.36 -7.37
C ILE A 200 10.14 15.56 -7.39
N ILE A 201 10.18 14.48 -8.16
CA ILE A 201 11.37 13.63 -8.33
C ILE A 201 12.53 14.47 -8.84
N ASP A 202 12.32 15.24 -9.91
CA ASP A 202 13.32 16.13 -10.50
C ASP A 202 13.83 17.17 -9.49
N GLY A 203 12.91 17.78 -8.73
CA GLY A 203 13.24 18.76 -7.69
C GLY A 203 14.11 18.15 -6.59
N LEU A 204 13.74 16.97 -6.09
CA LEU A 204 14.47 16.25 -5.06
C LEU A 204 15.86 15.82 -5.53
N GLN A 205 15.97 15.28 -6.74
CA GLN A 205 17.26 14.90 -7.32
C GLN A 205 18.18 16.11 -7.51
N LYS A 206 17.66 17.25 -7.99
CA LYS A 206 18.41 18.50 -8.14
C LYS A 206 18.89 19.07 -6.81
N ASP A 207 18.10 18.92 -5.73
CA ASP A 207 18.53 19.28 -4.37
C ASP A 207 19.47 18.24 -3.74
N GLY A 208 19.81 17.17 -4.47
CA GLY A 208 20.78 16.15 -4.07
C GLY A 208 20.21 15.09 -3.13
N MET A 209 18.89 14.87 -3.14
CA MET A 209 18.30 13.69 -2.52
C MET A 209 18.69 12.45 -3.31
N GLN A 210 19.29 11.50 -2.61
CA GLN A 210 19.60 10.19 -3.13
C GLN A 210 19.45 9.18 -2.00
N ILE A 211 18.51 8.27 -2.17
CA ILE A 211 18.31 7.18 -1.21
C ILE A 211 19.52 6.26 -1.29
N ALA A 212 20.14 6.00 -0.13
CA ALA A 212 21.34 5.17 -0.07
C ALA A 212 20.99 3.74 -0.49
N VAL A 213 21.86 3.11 -1.27
CA VAL A 213 21.70 1.72 -1.72
C VAL A 213 22.37 0.79 -0.71
N GLY A 214 21.76 -0.38 -0.43
CA GLY A 214 22.48 -1.50 0.17
C GLY A 214 22.12 -1.82 1.62
N GLY A 215 20.88 -2.25 1.85
CA GLY A 215 20.48 -2.85 3.11
C GLY A 215 18.98 -3.11 3.15
N PRO A 216 18.51 -4.03 4.01
CA PRO A 216 17.07 -4.17 4.25
C PRO A 216 16.53 -2.88 4.86
N MET A 217 15.55 -2.25 4.20
CA MET A 217 14.88 -1.03 4.60
C MET A 217 13.42 -1.28 4.93
N GLN A 218 12.94 -0.57 5.95
CA GLN A 218 11.52 -0.41 6.20
C GLN A 218 11.07 0.96 5.68
N VAL A 219 10.02 0.97 4.87
CA VAL A 219 9.36 2.21 4.42
C VAL A 219 8.18 2.52 5.33
N GLN A 220 8.18 3.68 5.97
CA GLN A 220 7.05 4.17 6.74
C GLN A 220 6.44 5.39 6.05
N MET A 221 5.13 5.36 5.78
CA MET A 221 4.38 6.49 5.22
C MET A 221 3.25 6.89 6.17
N SER A 222 3.22 8.18 6.52
CA SER A 222 2.17 8.78 7.34
C SER A 222 1.44 9.85 6.55
N PHE A 223 0.12 9.72 6.45
CA PHE A 223 -0.77 10.62 5.71
C PHE A 223 -1.60 11.43 6.69
N GLN A 224 -1.35 12.73 6.74
CA GLN A 224 -2.15 13.69 7.51
C GLN A 224 -3.25 14.24 6.60
N LEU A 225 -4.50 13.99 6.98
CA LEU A 225 -5.66 14.19 6.12
C LEU A 225 -6.74 15.00 6.83
N SER A 226 -7.36 15.95 6.12
CA SER A 226 -8.59 16.60 6.57
C SER A 226 -9.80 15.67 6.36
N ASP A 227 -9.78 14.91 5.27
CA ASP A 227 -10.76 13.90 4.89
C ASP A 227 -10.15 12.49 4.88
N MET A 228 -10.75 11.59 5.67
CA MET A 228 -10.26 10.22 5.86
C MET A 228 -10.78 9.23 4.80
N SER A 229 -11.57 9.71 3.83
CA SER A 229 -12.19 8.91 2.76
C SER A 229 -11.20 8.30 1.76
N LYS A 230 -9.93 8.70 1.76
CA LYS A 230 -8.92 8.17 0.83
C LYS A 230 -8.40 6.81 1.28
N ASP A 231 -8.23 5.89 0.33
CA ASP A 231 -7.68 4.56 0.60
C ASP A 231 -6.17 4.64 0.84
N ILE A 232 -5.72 3.95 1.88
CA ILE A 232 -4.35 4.08 2.38
C ILE A 232 -3.31 3.48 1.43
N ASP A 233 -3.66 2.39 0.76
CA ASP A 233 -2.86 1.71 -0.24
C ASP A 233 -2.77 2.51 -1.54
N ASN A 234 -3.87 3.12 -2.01
CA ASN A 234 -3.85 3.99 -3.19
C ASN A 234 -2.98 5.23 -2.97
N MET A 235 -2.96 5.80 -1.76
CA MET A 235 -2.01 6.87 -1.41
C MET A 235 -0.58 6.33 -1.37
N ALA A 236 -0.36 5.18 -0.75
CA ALA A 236 0.98 4.60 -0.68
C ALA A 236 1.58 4.31 -2.06
N ILE A 237 0.80 3.74 -2.99
CA ILE A 237 1.26 3.48 -4.37
C ILE A 237 1.66 4.79 -5.06
N PHE A 238 0.86 5.85 -4.91
CA PHE A 238 1.16 7.16 -5.47
C PHE A 238 2.51 7.70 -4.99
N TYR A 239 2.76 7.67 -3.67
CA TYR A 239 3.99 8.22 -3.10
C TYR A 239 5.20 7.28 -3.20
N TYR A 240 4.98 5.98 -3.34
CA TYR A 240 6.06 5.01 -3.55
C TYR A 240 6.84 5.28 -4.84
N ALA A 241 6.15 5.74 -5.91
CA ALA A 241 6.78 6.11 -7.17
C ALA A 241 7.82 7.24 -7.02
N ILE A 242 7.62 8.17 -6.07
CA ILE A 242 8.60 9.23 -5.77
C ILE A 242 9.87 8.64 -5.14
N LEU A 243 9.74 7.60 -4.32
CA LEU A 243 10.89 6.92 -3.72
C LEU A 243 11.69 6.16 -4.78
N GLU A 244 11.02 5.43 -5.67
CA GLU A 244 11.66 4.77 -6.83
C GLU A 244 12.42 5.81 -7.68
N GLY A 245 11.78 6.94 -7.99
CA GLY A 245 12.39 8.05 -8.72
C GLY A 245 13.59 8.69 -8.02
N THR A 246 13.69 8.61 -6.68
CA THR A 246 14.81 9.16 -5.89
C THR A 246 15.87 8.12 -5.53
N GLY A 247 15.79 6.93 -6.10
CA GLY A 247 16.83 5.89 -6.04
C GLY A 247 16.56 4.75 -5.06
N LEU A 248 15.34 4.65 -4.49
CA LEU A 248 14.95 3.46 -3.72
C LEU A 248 14.97 2.23 -4.63
N ARG A 249 15.61 1.15 -4.18
CA ARG A 249 15.58 -0.14 -4.87
C ARG A 249 14.56 -1.04 -4.18
N ASP A 250 13.62 -1.58 -4.95
CA ASP A 250 12.60 -2.48 -4.40
C ASP A 250 13.19 -3.69 -3.66
N ASP A 251 14.32 -4.22 -4.14
CA ASP A 251 15.00 -5.38 -3.53
C ASP A 251 15.54 -5.09 -2.12
N ASP A 252 15.75 -3.82 -1.79
CA ASP A 252 16.20 -3.39 -0.46
C ASP A 252 15.01 -3.31 0.53
N VAL A 253 13.75 -3.27 0.07
CA VAL A 253 12.60 -3.06 0.97
C VAL A 253 12.02 -4.38 1.48
N TYR A 254 12.07 -4.58 2.80
CA TYR A 254 11.49 -5.78 3.45
C TYR A 254 10.17 -5.51 4.18
N SER A 255 9.85 -4.25 4.47
CA SER A 255 8.62 -3.89 5.18
C SER A 255 8.08 -2.53 4.75
N ILE A 256 6.76 -2.42 4.68
CA ILE A 256 6.04 -1.17 4.45
C ILE A 256 5.02 -0.97 5.57
N ARG A 257 5.01 0.21 6.18
CA ARG A 257 4.04 0.61 7.21
C ARG A 257 3.34 1.89 6.79
N LEU A 258 2.03 1.87 6.80
CA LEU A 258 1.18 2.96 6.37
C LEU A 258 0.29 3.41 7.53
N LYS A 259 0.12 4.72 7.70
CA LYS A 259 -0.78 5.28 8.70
C LYS A 259 -1.52 6.51 8.16
N LYS A 260 -2.83 6.55 8.37
CA LYS A 260 -3.65 7.76 8.21
C LYS A 260 -3.85 8.43 9.57
N THR A 261 -3.94 9.74 9.58
CA THR A 261 -4.26 10.50 10.79
C THR A 261 -5.07 11.73 10.41
N LYS A 262 -6.18 11.96 11.11
CA LYS A 262 -7.00 13.13 10.89
C LYS A 262 -6.27 14.37 11.43
N SER A 263 -6.08 15.37 10.58
CA SER A 263 -5.34 16.59 10.89
C SER A 263 -5.95 17.79 10.18
N ALA A 264 -5.87 18.97 10.80
CA ALA A 264 -6.22 20.23 10.15
C ALA A 264 -5.16 20.69 9.12
N THR A 265 -3.93 20.15 9.24
CA THR A 265 -2.84 20.42 8.32
C THR A 265 -2.52 19.15 7.54
N GLU A 266 -2.68 19.22 6.22
CA GLU A 266 -2.47 18.07 5.36
C GLU A 266 -1.02 18.00 4.89
N HIS A 267 -0.45 16.79 4.95
CA HIS A 267 0.87 16.48 4.43
C HIS A 267 1.08 14.98 4.38
N THR A 268 2.07 14.56 3.58
CA THR A 268 2.59 13.20 3.60
C THR A 268 4.00 13.22 4.16
N GLU A 269 4.29 12.30 5.09
CA GLU A 269 5.61 12.10 5.69
C GLU A 269 6.07 10.67 5.39
N ILE A 270 7.30 10.53 4.92
CA ILE A 270 7.91 9.27 4.52
C ILE A 270 9.27 9.14 5.22
N GLU A 271 9.47 8.01 5.89
CA GLU A 271 10.72 7.66 6.56
C GLU A 271 11.23 6.30 6.08
N LEU A 272 12.52 6.21 5.79
CA LEU A 272 13.25 4.98 5.51
C LEU A 272 14.06 4.62 6.75
N LEU A 273 13.81 3.44 7.32
CA LEU A 273 14.38 2.95 8.58
C LEU A 273 15.27 1.73 8.35
#